data_AF-A0A7I7R2M7-F1
#
_entry.id   AF-A0A7I7R2M7-F1
#
_cell.length_a   1.000
_cell.length_b   1.000
_cell.length_c   1.000
_cell.angle_alpha   90.00
_cell.angle_beta   90.00
_cell.angle_gamma   90.00
#
_symmetry.space_group_name_H-M   'P 1'
#
loop_
_entity.id
_entity.type
_entity.pdbx_description
1 polymer ?
#
loop_
_entity_poly.entity_id
_entity_poly.type
_entity_poly.pdbx_seq_one_letter_code
_entity_poly.pdbx_strand_id
1 'polypeptide(L)'
;MPGRSSTQLQLSAHRFLARRMERALRCGLVMGAPVPGRAALSLGSLLSTLLGAGMVVLAVLQPQPGLGDAPIVLDRATGALYARIGDTLYPVYNLASARLIAGAADPRPVDGAAVGRARRGPPLGIPGAPGGIGVALPAAVTWSLCEDSHGVTLIVGVEPPQSARLDPRQPILVSSESGSTYLLRNGRRAAVGGTDPLLDSSVPRPVTALLLNVIPEVPPAVSEDPADRHEVGLTPATLCAHWRADDPAGITLSSGVRLPAGETPTALAGADGSGPALDGIYLPAGHIAYVRAVDTAGHPSGSGYLITDIGVRFTVDDAGAARSLGLPAVAAGVPWPMLAGLPAGPRLSRDQALQGLGGAPGPALPGP
;
A
#
# COMPACT_ATOMS: atom_id res chain seq x y z
N MET A 1 52.27 44.17 -75.78
CA MET A 1 52.91 44.31 -74.45
C MET A 1 52.32 43.28 -73.50
N PRO A 2 53.00 42.15 -73.21
CA PRO A 2 52.50 41.15 -72.26
C PRO A 2 52.89 41.53 -70.82
N GLY A 3 51.92 41.50 -69.91
CA GLY A 3 52.02 41.97 -68.53
C GLY A 3 52.84 41.06 -67.62
N ARG A 4 53.50 41.67 -66.62
CA ARG A 4 54.25 41.00 -65.55
C ARG A 4 53.31 40.14 -64.70
N SER A 5 53.54 38.83 -64.64
CA SER A 5 52.83 37.91 -63.75
C SER A 5 53.26 38.12 -62.30
N SER A 6 52.35 38.57 -61.44
CA SER A 6 52.57 38.60 -59.99
C SER A 6 52.57 37.17 -59.45
N THR A 7 53.54 36.84 -58.61
CA THR A 7 53.64 35.48 -58.04
C THR A 7 52.61 35.30 -56.92
N GLN A 8 52.12 34.07 -56.71
CA GLN A 8 51.16 33.80 -55.63
C GLN A 8 51.69 34.24 -54.26
N LEU A 9 53.01 34.19 -54.07
CA LEU A 9 53.68 34.67 -52.86
C LEU A 9 53.39 36.16 -52.61
N GLN A 10 53.46 37.00 -53.65
CA GLN A 10 53.16 38.44 -53.55
C GLN A 10 51.69 38.70 -53.23
N LEU A 11 50.76 37.97 -53.86
CA LEU A 11 49.33 38.08 -53.56
C LEU A 11 49.02 37.66 -52.11
N SER A 12 49.67 36.61 -51.61
CA SER A 12 49.50 36.15 -50.23
C SER A 12 50.07 37.14 -49.22
N ALA A 13 51.25 37.70 -49.48
CA ALA A 13 51.88 38.72 -48.64
C ALA A 13 51.06 40.01 -48.60
N HIS A 14 50.52 40.43 -49.76
CA HIS A 14 49.69 41.63 -49.83
C HIS A 14 48.37 41.45 -49.09
N ARG A 15 47.71 40.29 -49.22
CA ARG A 15 46.50 39.96 -48.44
C ARG A 15 46.78 39.89 -46.94
N PHE A 16 47.94 39.38 -46.53
CA PHE A 16 48.33 39.33 -45.12
C PHE A 16 48.54 40.74 -44.55
N LEU A 17 49.29 41.60 -45.25
CA LEU A 17 49.52 42.99 -44.83
C LEU A 17 48.23 43.81 -44.81
N ALA A 18 47.35 43.64 -45.80
CA ALA A 18 46.05 44.31 -45.84
C ALA A 18 45.17 43.93 -44.63
N ARG A 19 45.06 42.64 -44.30
CA ARG A 19 44.32 42.18 -43.11
C ARG A 19 44.93 42.70 -41.81
N ARG A 20 46.26 42.79 -41.73
CA ARG A 20 46.96 43.35 -40.57
C ARG A 20 46.67 44.83 -40.40
N MET A 21 46.68 45.62 -41.48
CA MET A 21 46.33 47.05 -41.43
C MET A 21 44.85 47.26 -41.09
N GLU A 22 43.94 46.47 -41.65
CA GLU A 22 42.52 46.57 -41.31
C GLU A 22 42.27 46.29 -39.82
N ARG A 23 42.91 45.25 -39.26
CA ARG A 23 42.86 44.98 -37.81
C ARG A 23 43.52 46.09 -36.99
N ALA A 24 44.65 46.63 -37.42
CA ALA A 24 45.34 47.71 -36.71
C ALA A 24 44.48 48.98 -36.66
N LEU A 25 43.76 49.30 -37.74
CA LEU A 25 42.86 50.45 -37.82
C LEU A 25 41.58 50.26 -36.99
N ARG A 26 40.98 49.05 -37.00
CA ARG A 26 39.76 48.78 -36.23
C ARG A 26 40.01 48.63 -34.72
N CYS A 27 41.15 48.05 -34.34
CA CYS A 27 41.42 47.66 -32.95
C CYS A 27 42.53 48.47 -32.26
N GLY A 28 43.23 49.36 -32.97
CA GLY A 28 44.26 50.25 -32.40
C GLY A 28 45.54 49.57 -31.91
N LEU A 29 45.77 48.29 -32.23
CA LEU A 29 46.87 47.48 -31.67
C LEU A 29 47.75 46.87 -32.78
N VAL A 30 49.03 47.26 -32.79
CA VAL A 30 50.03 46.83 -33.79
C VAL A 30 50.82 45.58 -33.37
N MET A 31 50.73 45.16 -32.10
CA MET A 31 51.45 44.00 -31.56
C MET A 31 50.51 43.05 -30.81
N GLY A 32 50.78 41.74 -30.91
CA GLY A 32 49.90 40.64 -30.52
C GLY A 32 49.28 40.80 -29.12
N ALA A 33 47.99 41.11 -29.09
CA ALA A 33 47.21 41.00 -27.87
C ALA A 33 47.12 39.51 -27.46
N PRO A 34 47.14 39.19 -26.15
CA PRO A 34 46.86 37.84 -25.70
C PRO A 34 45.49 37.41 -26.22
N VAL A 35 45.37 36.15 -26.67
CA VAL A 35 44.13 35.61 -27.21
C VAL A 35 43.01 35.79 -26.17
N PRO A 36 41.95 36.56 -26.46
CA PRO A 36 40.85 36.73 -25.52
C PRO A 36 40.24 35.36 -25.20
N GLY A 37 40.07 35.06 -23.91
CA GLY A 37 39.50 33.80 -23.41
C GLY A 37 40.48 32.82 -22.74
N ARG A 38 41.81 32.98 -22.88
CA ARG A 38 42.77 32.09 -22.19
C ARG A 38 42.69 32.16 -20.66
N ALA A 39 42.50 33.36 -20.10
CA ALA A 39 42.35 33.54 -18.65
C ALA A 39 41.02 32.96 -18.11
N ALA A 40 39.95 33.04 -18.90
CA ALA A 40 38.68 32.42 -18.56
C ALA A 40 38.76 30.88 -18.58
N LEU A 41 39.48 30.32 -19.57
CA LEU A 41 39.75 28.88 -19.64
C LEU A 41 40.62 28.39 -18.48
N SER A 42 41.66 29.13 -18.08
CA SER A 42 42.50 28.76 -16.94
C SER A 42 41.73 28.82 -15.62
N LEU A 43 40.90 29.85 -15.42
CA LEU A 43 40.07 29.96 -14.22
C LEU A 43 39.02 28.84 -14.17
N GLY A 44 38.36 28.55 -15.30
CA GLY A 44 37.40 27.45 -15.40
C GLY A 44 38.02 26.08 -15.14
N SER A 45 39.24 25.85 -15.65
CA SER A 45 40.00 24.62 -15.38
C SER A 45 40.34 24.48 -13.89
N LEU A 46 40.85 25.55 -13.28
CA LEU A 46 41.24 25.57 -11.86
C LEU A 46 40.05 25.40 -10.92
N LEU A 47 38.90 26.01 -11.27
CA LEU A 47 37.65 25.80 -10.53
C LEU A 47 37.16 24.36 -10.66
N SER A 48 37.25 23.77 -11.86
CA SER A 48 36.84 22.38 -12.10
C SER A 48 37.70 21.38 -11.35
N THR A 49 39.03 21.60 -11.27
CA THR A 49 39.92 20.72 -10.49
C THR A 49 39.66 20.85 -9.00
N LEU A 50 39.39 22.06 -8.48
CA LEU A 50 39.02 22.27 -7.08
C LEU A 50 37.68 21.60 -6.73
N LEU A 51 36.67 21.72 -7.59
CA LEU A 51 35.38 21.04 -7.41
C LEU A 51 35.54 19.51 -7.46
N GLY A 52 36.31 19.00 -8.42
CA GLY A 52 36.61 17.58 -8.54
C GLY A 52 37.34 17.04 -7.31
N ALA A 53 38.36 17.75 -6.84
CA ALA A 53 39.09 17.40 -5.61
C ALA A 53 38.17 17.43 -4.39
N GLY A 54 37.30 18.43 -4.27
CA GLY A 54 36.29 18.52 -3.21
C GLY A 54 35.34 17.33 -3.19
N MET A 55 34.84 16.92 -4.36
CA MET A 55 33.98 15.72 -4.48
C MET A 55 34.71 14.44 -4.07
N VAL A 56 35.98 14.28 -4.45
CA VAL A 56 36.79 13.12 -4.03
C VAL A 56 37.00 13.11 -2.52
N VAL A 57 37.31 14.25 -1.90
CA VAL A 57 37.46 14.37 -0.45
C VAL A 57 36.17 14.01 0.27
N LEU A 58 35.02 14.51 -0.20
CA LEU A 58 33.71 14.16 0.35
C LEU A 58 33.41 12.66 0.22
N ALA A 59 33.75 12.04 -0.90
CA ALA A 59 33.56 10.60 -1.12
C ALA A 59 34.42 9.74 -0.19
N VAL A 60 35.63 10.19 0.15
CA VAL A 60 36.51 9.50 1.11
C VAL A 60 36.04 9.70 2.55
N LEU A 61 35.51 10.88 2.89
CA LEU A 61 35.00 11.20 4.23
C LEU A 61 33.65 10.54 4.53
N GLN A 62 32.84 10.25 3.51
CA GLN A 62 31.56 9.56 3.64
C GLN A 62 31.57 8.23 2.86
N PRO A 63 32.33 7.21 3.33
CA PRO A 63 32.34 5.91 2.69
C PRO A 63 30.92 5.34 2.68
N GLN A 64 30.50 4.77 1.55
CA GLN A 64 29.17 4.18 1.44
C GLN A 64 28.96 3.12 2.53
N PRO A 65 27.75 2.99 3.09
CA PRO A 65 27.46 1.98 4.09
C PRO A 65 27.76 0.58 3.54
N GLY A 66 28.84 -0.04 4.00
CA GLY A 66 29.24 -1.40 3.62
C GLY A 66 28.31 -2.45 4.24
N LEU A 67 28.32 -3.69 3.74
CA LEU A 67 27.38 -4.77 4.11
C LEU A 67 27.18 -5.02 5.62
N GLY A 68 28.19 -4.75 6.45
CA GLY A 68 28.17 -4.86 7.91
C GLY A 68 27.46 -6.12 8.42
N ASP A 69 26.79 -5.99 9.57
CA ASP A 69 25.95 -7.04 10.17
C ASP A 69 24.46 -6.80 9.91
N ALA A 70 24.13 -6.08 8.82
CA ALA A 70 22.74 -5.74 8.55
C ALA A 70 21.88 -6.99 8.33
N PRO A 71 20.76 -7.13 9.06
CA PRO A 71 19.89 -8.30 8.97
C PRO A 71 19.17 -8.38 7.62
N ILE A 72 18.85 -7.21 7.04
CA ILE A 72 18.20 -7.10 5.73
C ILE A 72 19.00 -6.11 4.88
N VAL A 73 19.28 -6.51 3.64
CA VAL A 73 20.07 -5.76 2.68
C VAL A 73 19.23 -5.54 1.42
N LEU A 74 19.23 -4.31 0.91
CA LEU A 74 18.62 -3.93 -0.37
C LEU A 74 19.73 -3.57 -1.36
N ASP A 75 19.81 -4.25 -2.49
CA ASP A 75 20.68 -3.83 -3.58
C ASP A 75 20.07 -2.60 -4.27
N ARG A 76 20.77 -1.47 -4.23
CA ARG A 76 20.30 -0.19 -4.79
C ARG A 76 20.13 -0.24 -6.31
N ALA A 77 20.93 -1.04 -7.02
CA ALA A 77 20.90 -1.08 -8.48
C ALA A 77 19.73 -1.93 -9.01
N THR A 78 19.41 -3.02 -8.33
CA THR A 78 18.42 -4.00 -8.80
C THR A 78 17.11 -3.98 -8.01
N GLY A 79 17.09 -3.39 -6.82
CA GLY A 79 15.97 -3.49 -5.88
C GLY A 79 15.86 -4.86 -5.20
N ALA A 80 16.81 -5.78 -5.44
CA ALA A 80 16.77 -7.12 -4.85
C ALA A 80 16.97 -7.06 -3.33
N LEU A 81 16.12 -7.78 -2.61
CA LEU A 81 16.19 -7.92 -1.15
C LEU A 81 16.96 -9.18 -0.77
N TYR A 82 17.73 -9.08 0.31
CA TYR A 82 18.48 -10.18 0.88
C TYR A 82 18.28 -10.23 2.40
N ALA A 83 17.99 -11.41 2.93
CA ALA A 83 17.99 -11.67 4.37
C ALA A 83 19.30 -12.33 4.78
N ARG A 84 19.88 -11.88 5.89
CA ARG A 84 21.11 -12.44 6.45
C ARG A 84 20.80 -13.55 7.44
N ILE A 85 21.46 -14.69 7.26
CA ILE A 85 21.45 -15.82 8.20
C ILE A 85 22.90 -16.21 8.47
N GLY A 86 23.39 -15.93 9.68
CA GLY A 86 24.82 -16.00 10.00
C GLY A 86 25.62 -15.09 9.05
N ASP A 87 26.63 -15.66 8.37
CA ASP A 87 27.50 -14.94 7.42
C ASP A 87 27.00 -14.97 5.96
N THR A 88 25.82 -15.56 5.70
CA THR A 88 25.32 -15.79 4.33
C THR A 88 24.10 -14.92 4.03
N LEU A 89 24.07 -14.32 2.84
CA LEU A 89 22.93 -13.57 2.32
C LEU A 89 22.06 -14.46 1.44
N TYR A 90 20.77 -14.51 1.75
CA TYR A 90 19.78 -15.25 0.98
C TYR A 90 18.89 -14.26 0.23
N PRO A 91 18.80 -14.34 -1.10
CA PRO A 91 17.84 -13.54 -1.86
C PRO A 91 16.42 -13.84 -1.38
N VAL A 92 15.57 -12.83 -1.24
CA VAL A 92 14.18 -12.99 -0.79
C VAL A 92 13.19 -12.27 -1.71
N TYR A 93 12.01 -12.85 -1.88
CA TYR A 93 10.99 -12.34 -2.82
C TYR A 93 10.32 -11.03 -2.40
N ASN A 94 10.29 -10.74 -1.10
CA ASN A 94 9.56 -9.59 -0.56
C ASN A 94 10.05 -9.20 0.84
N LEU A 95 9.70 -7.99 1.27
CA LEU A 95 10.07 -7.47 2.58
C LEU A 95 9.44 -8.27 3.72
N ALA A 96 8.20 -8.76 3.56
CA ALA A 96 7.55 -9.58 4.58
C ALA A 96 8.36 -10.83 4.91
N SER A 97 8.85 -11.54 3.88
CA SER A 97 9.73 -12.71 4.04
C SER A 97 11.06 -12.34 4.69
N ALA A 98 11.67 -11.23 4.27
CA ALA A 98 12.92 -10.73 4.84
C ALA A 98 12.78 -10.48 6.34
N ARG A 99 11.69 -9.82 6.74
CA ARG A 99 11.36 -9.51 8.13
C ARG A 99 11.01 -10.75 8.96
N LEU A 100 10.28 -11.72 8.38
CA LEU A 100 10.00 -13.00 9.04
C LEU A 100 11.29 -13.81 9.34
N ILE A 101 12.29 -13.74 8.46
CA ILE A 101 13.58 -14.43 8.61
C ILE A 101 14.53 -13.66 9.54
N ALA A 102 14.69 -12.36 9.32
CA ALA A 102 15.76 -11.58 9.94
C ALA A 102 15.28 -10.67 11.10
N GLY A 103 13.97 -10.62 11.36
CA GLY A 103 13.34 -9.78 12.37
C GLY A 103 12.83 -8.45 11.83
N ALA A 104 12.20 -7.66 12.71
CA ALA A 104 11.65 -6.33 12.37
C ALA A 104 12.77 -5.32 12.15
N ALA A 105 13.37 -5.36 10.97
CA ALA A 105 14.40 -4.43 10.53
C ALA A 105 14.01 -3.79 9.20
N ASP A 106 14.53 -2.60 8.96
CA ASP A 106 14.42 -1.94 7.67
C ASP A 106 15.58 -2.34 6.75
N PRO A 107 15.33 -2.54 5.43
CA PRO A 107 16.37 -2.91 4.50
C PRO A 107 17.43 -1.82 4.41
N ARG A 108 18.70 -2.21 4.55
CA ARG A 108 19.80 -1.28 4.34
C ARG A 108 20.22 -1.23 2.88
N PRO A 109 20.10 -0.07 2.19
CA PRO A 109 20.51 0.05 0.80
C PRO A 109 22.04 0.00 0.68
N VAL A 110 22.55 -0.92 -0.14
CA VAL A 110 23.99 -1.09 -0.42
C VAL A 110 24.24 -1.14 -1.92
N ASP A 111 25.50 -0.96 -2.30
CA ASP A 111 25.95 -1.13 -3.68
C ASP A 111 25.99 -2.61 -4.08
N GLY A 112 25.56 -2.93 -5.30
CA GLY A 112 25.53 -4.30 -5.83
C GLY A 112 26.92 -4.97 -5.83
N ALA A 113 28.01 -4.22 -5.96
CA ALA A 113 29.37 -4.77 -5.86
C ALA A 113 29.70 -5.26 -4.45
N ALA A 114 29.10 -4.66 -3.41
CA ALA A 114 29.25 -5.14 -2.04
C ALA A 114 28.52 -6.50 -1.88
N VAL A 115 27.26 -6.60 -2.34
CA VAL A 115 26.49 -7.85 -2.36
C VAL A 115 27.19 -8.93 -3.20
N GLY A 116 27.89 -8.52 -4.27
CA GLY A 116 28.76 -9.35 -5.13
C GLY A 116 29.81 -10.17 -4.39
N ARG A 117 30.34 -9.62 -3.30
CA ARG A 117 31.46 -10.21 -2.54
C ARG A 117 31.02 -11.05 -1.35
N ALA A 118 29.75 -11.01 -0.97
CA ALA A 118 29.22 -11.79 0.14
C ALA A 118 29.00 -13.26 -0.24
N ARG A 119 29.02 -14.16 0.75
CA ARG A 119 28.51 -15.53 0.56
C ARG A 119 27.01 -15.47 0.30
N ARG A 120 26.53 -16.23 -0.68
CA ARG A 120 25.12 -16.28 -1.05
C ARG A 120 24.55 -17.68 -0.94
N GLY A 121 23.32 -17.75 -0.45
CA GLY A 121 22.51 -18.96 -0.44
C GLY A 121 21.49 -19.00 -1.58
N PRO A 122 20.70 -20.08 -1.67
CA PRO A 122 19.53 -20.16 -2.55
C PRO A 122 18.47 -19.11 -2.19
N PRO A 123 17.53 -18.81 -3.10
CA PRO A 123 16.45 -17.88 -2.81
C PRO A 123 15.46 -18.47 -1.78
N LEU A 124 15.03 -17.63 -0.86
CA LEU A 124 14.06 -17.93 0.20
C LEU A 124 12.84 -17.01 0.12
N GLY A 125 11.82 -17.31 0.91
CA GLY A 125 10.66 -16.45 1.11
C GLY A 125 9.37 -17.01 0.53
N ILE A 126 8.28 -16.30 0.83
CA ILE A 126 6.90 -16.71 0.55
C ILE A 126 6.43 -16.04 -0.74
N PRO A 127 6.26 -16.78 -1.86
CA PRO A 127 5.70 -16.22 -3.07
C PRO A 127 4.30 -15.66 -2.83
N GLY A 128 4.04 -14.45 -3.34
CA GLY A 128 2.74 -13.77 -3.16
C GLY A 128 2.54 -13.08 -1.81
N ALA A 129 3.50 -13.15 -0.88
CA ALA A 129 3.44 -12.32 0.33
C ALA A 129 3.70 -10.82 0.03
N PRO A 130 3.27 -9.90 0.91
CA PRO A 130 3.35 -8.45 0.64
C PRO A 130 4.77 -7.97 0.40
N GLY A 131 4.96 -7.21 -0.70
CA GLY A 131 6.23 -6.60 -1.08
C GLY A 131 6.78 -5.60 -0.06
N GLY A 132 5.87 -4.89 0.62
CA GLY A 132 6.15 -3.99 1.73
C GLY A 132 5.13 -4.18 2.85
N ILE A 133 5.45 -3.68 4.04
CA ILE A 133 4.52 -3.64 5.18
C ILE A 133 4.26 -2.17 5.48
N GLY A 134 3.03 -1.74 5.24
CA GLY A 134 2.59 -0.37 5.48
C GLY A 134 2.53 0.00 6.97
N VAL A 135 2.09 1.22 7.23
CA VAL A 135 1.84 1.71 8.59
C VAL A 135 0.58 1.06 9.14
N ALA A 136 0.67 0.43 10.30
CA ALA A 136 -0.48 -0.19 10.92
C ALA A 136 -1.51 0.86 11.36
N LEU A 137 -2.76 0.68 10.93
CA LEU A 137 -3.87 1.47 11.43
C LEU A 137 -4.08 1.24 12.94
N PRO A 138 -4.57 2.25 13.68
CA PRO A 138 -4.97 2.08 15.08
C PRO A 138 -6.00 0.97 15.26
N ALA A 139 -6.06 0.37 16.45
CA ALA A 139 -7.01 -0.71 16.71
C ALA A 139 -8.47 -0.25 16.72
N ALA A 140 -8.73 1.00 17.14
CA ALA A 140 -10.06 1.60 17.23
C ALA A 140 -10.49 2.31 15.93
N VAL A 141 -10.22 1.71 14.77
CA VAL A 141 -10.71 2.21 13.49
C VAL A 141 -12.08 1.63 13.15
N THR A 142 -12.87 2.42 12.42
CA THR A 142 -14.20 2.01 11.95
C THR A 142 -14.06 1.16 10.69
N TRP A 143 -14.72 0.01 10.69
CA TRP A 143 -14.91 -0.90 9.57
C TRP A 143 -16.32 -0.74 9.05
N SER A 144 -16.49 -0.46 7.76
CA SER A 144 -17.80 -0.22 7.16
C SER A 144 -17.97 -1.12 5.95
N LEU A 145 -18.96 -2.01 5.97
CA LEU A 145 -19.37 -2.76 4.79
C LEU A 145 -20.56 -2.05 4.16
N CYS A 146 -20.37 -1.49 2.97
CA CYS A 146 -21.36 -0.69 2.26
C CYS A 146 -21.82 -1.40 1.00
N GLU A 147 -23.13 -1.34 0.75
CA GLU A 147 -23.75 -1.92 -0.44
C GLU A 147 -24.68 -0.92 -1.12
N ASP A 148 -24.53 -0.79 -2.44
CA ASP A 148 -25.42 -0.04 -3.32
C ASP A 148 -25.69 -0.82 -4.62
N SER A 149 -26.26 -0.15 -5.63
CA SER A 149 -26.58 -0.78 -6.91
C SER A 149 -25.36 -1.25 -7.70
N HIS A 150 -24.16 -0.77 -7.38
CA HIS A 150 -22.92 -1.10 -8.09
C HIS A 150 -22.14 -2.25 -7.46
N GLY A 151 -22.41 -2.57 -6.18
CA GLY A 151 -21.82 -3.71 -5.50
C GLY A 151 -21.53 -3.46 -4.02
N VAL A 152 -20.67 -4.32 -3.46
CA VAL A 152 -20.29 -4.32 -2.05
C VAL A 152 -18.86 -3.80 -1.89
N THR A 153 -18.68 -2.78 -1.06
CA THR A 153 -17.37 -2.20 -0.75
C THR A 153 -17.09 -2.24 0.75
N LEU A 154 -15.89 -2.70 1.13
CA LEU A 154 -15.39 -2.62 2.49
C LEU A 154 -14.54 -1.36 2.68
N ILE A 155 -14.90 -0.50 3.63
CA ILE A 155 -14.20 0.77 3.90
C ILE A 155 -13.61 0.71 5.31
N VAL A 156 -12.30 0.93 5.43
CA VAL A 156 -11.55 0.84 6.69
C VAL A 156 -10.94 2.18 7.05
N GLY A 157 -11.16 2.65 8.28
CA GLY A 157 -10.53 3.87 8.81
C GLY A 157 -11.25 5.17 8.45
N VAL A 158 -12.47 5.10 7.92
CA VAL A 158 -13.31 6.28 7.63
C VAL A 158 -14.57 6.23 8.46
N GLU A 159 -14.85 7.32 9.18
CA GLU A 159 -16.05 7.44 10.01
C GLU A 159 -17.24 7.89 9.16
N PRO A 160 -18.44 7.27 9.30
CA PRO A 160 -19.63 7.74 8.63
C PRO A 160 -20.03 9.15 9.08
N PRO A 161 -20.45 10.04 8.16
CA PRO A 161 -20.90 11.37 8.54
C PRO A 161 -22.18 11.28 9.39
N GLN A 162 -22.32 12.15 10.39
CA GLN A 162 -23.48 12.14 11.28
C GLN A 162 -24.81 12.27 10.53
N SER A 163 -24.83 13.04 9.44
CA SER A 163 -26.01 13.23 8.58
C SER A 163 -26.44 11.97 7.82
N ALA A 164 -25.56 10.96 7.68
CA ALA A 164 -25.89 9.69 7.03
C ALA A 164 -26.36 8.62 8.03
N ARG A 165 -26.24 8.85 9.34
CA ARG A 165 -26.69 7.86 10.33
C ARG A 165 -28.19 7.65 10.21
N LEU A 166 -28.62 6.39 10.18
CA LEU A 166 -30.02 6.02 10.14
C LEU A 166 -30.60 6.07 11.55
N ASP A 167 -31.88 6.43 11.68
CA ASP A 167 -32.58 6.38 12.97
C ASP A 167 -32.62 4.93 13.48
N PRO A 168 -32.00 4.61 14.63
CA PRO A 168 -31.99 3.24 15.16
C PRO A 168 -33.38 2.67 15.44
N ARG A 169 -34.40 3.53 15.63
CA ARG A 169 -35.78 3.13 15.89
C ARG A 169 -36.56 2.81 14.62
N GLN A 170 -36.18 3.41 13.49
CA GLN A 170 -36.89 3.22 12.24
C GLN A 170 -36.42 1.92 11.58
N PRO A 171 -37.31 0.93 11.41
CA PRO A 171 -36.91 -0.35 10.84
C PRO A 171 -36.76 -0.25 9.33
N ILE A 172 -35.86 -1.05 8.76
CA ILE A 172 -35.61 -1.15 7.33
C ILE A 172 -35.91 -2.58 6.89
N LEU A 173 -36.79 -2.74 5.91
CA LEU A 173 -37.18 -4.05 5.39
C LEU A 173 -36.26 -4.46 4.24
N VAL A 174 -35.62 -5.63 4.38
CA VAL A 174 -34.66 -6.15 3.40
C VAL A 174 -34.92 -7.61 3.09
N SER A 175 -34.55 -8.05 1.89
CA SER A 175 -34.61 -9.45 1.48
C SER A 175 -33.21 -9.96 1.09
N SER A 176 -32.94 -11.21 1.45
CA SER A 176 -31.76 -11.92 0.99
C SER A 176 -31.96 -12.47 -0.42
N GLU A 177 -30.86 -12.83 -1.08
CA GLU A 177 -30.85 -13.50 -2.39
C GLU A 177 -31.61 -14.83 -2.39
N SER A 178 -31.73 -15.50 -1.23
CA SER A 178 -32.52 -16.74 -1.07
C SER A 178 -34.01 -16.49 -0.89
N GLY A 179 -34.47 -15.23 -0.87
CA GLY A 179 -35.86 -14.84 -0.69
C GLY A 179 -36.32 -14.73 0.77
N SER A 180 -35.42 -14.93 1.74
CA SER A 180 -35.75 -14.70 3.16
C SER A 180 -35.79 -13.20 3.46
N THR A 181 -36.82 -12.74 4.17
CA THR A 181 -37.02 -11.33 4.52
C THR A 181 -36.62 -11.05 5.96
N TYR A 182 -35.97 -9.91 6.18
CA TYR A 182 -35.49 -9.46 7.48
C TYR A 182 -35.86 -8.01 7.74
N LEU A 183 -36.07 -7.70 9.02
CA LEU A 183 -36.19 -6.33 9.52
C LEU A 183 -34.87 -5.92 10.16
N LEU A 184 -34.26 -4.86 9.65
CA LEU A 184 -33.06 -4.26 10.23
C LEU A 184 -33.46 -3.14 11.18
N ARG A 185 -33.05 -3.24 12.45
CA ARG A 185 -33.32 -2.22 13.47
C ARG A 185 -32.19 -2.20 14.50
N ASN A 186 -31.73 -1.01 14.86
CA ASN A 186 -30.68 -0.84 15.87
C ASN A 186 -29.46 -1.77 15.68
N GLY A 187 -29.00 -1.94 14.43
CA GLY A 187 -27.85 -2.79 14.11
C GLY A 187 -28.09 -4.29 14.28
N ARG A 188 -29.34 -4.74 14.37
CA ARG A 188 -29.74 -6.15 14.44
C ARG A 188 -30.66 -6.48 13.27
N ARG A 189 -30.68 -7.76 12.88
CA ARG A 189 -31.63 -8.30 11.92
C ARG A 189 -32.59 -9.27 12.62
N ALA A 190 -33.88 -9.20 12.30
CA ALA A 190 -34.89 -10.13 12.78
C ALA A 190 -35.62 -10.73 11.58
N ALA A 191 -35.79 -12.05 11.55
CA ALA A 191 -36.52 -12.71 10.47
C ALA A 191 -38.00 -12.28 10.45
N VAL A 192 -38.54 -12.03 9.27
CA VAL A 192 -39.95 -11.68 9.05
C VAL A 192 -40.65 -12.85 8.37
N GLY A 193 -41.77 -13.28 8.93
CA GLY A 193 -42.56 -14.38 8.36
C GLY A 193 -43.20 -14.00 7.03
N GLY A 194 -43.35 -14.96 6.12
CA GLY A 194 -43.91 -14.70 4.78
C GLY A 194 -45.38 -14.26 4.75
N THR A 195 -46.11 -14.38 5.85
CA THR A 195 -47.49 -13.90 6.02
C THR A 195 -47.59 -12.66 6.91
N ASP A 196 -46.45 -12.01 7.20
CA ASP A 196 -46.44 -10.82 8.02
C ASP A 196 -47.10 -9.64 7.26
N PRO A 197 -48.10 -8.95 7.84
CA PRO A 197 -48.76 -7.82 7.19
C PRO A 197 -47.82 -6.69 6.76
N LEU A 198 -46.61 -6.60 7.33
CA LEU A 198 -45.57 -5.65 6.88
C LEU A 198 -45.26 -5.80 5.38
N LEU A 199 -45.34 -7.03 4.85
CA LEU A 199 -45.06 -7.33 3.46
C LEU A 199 -46.15 -6.85 2.49
N ASP A 200 -47.37 -6.60 2.98
CA ASP A 200 -48.47 -6.05 2.17
C ASP A 200 -48.27 -4.55 1.91
N SER A 201 -47.58 -3.86 2.82
CA SER A 201 -47.41 -2.40 2.81
C SER A 201 -46.03 -1.93 2.33
N SER A 202 -45.05 -2.82 2.16
CA SER A 202 -43.68 -2.44 1.86
C SER A 202 -42.94 -3.52 1.08
N VAL A 203 -42.19 -3.11 0.05
CA VAL A 203 -41.36 -4.02 -0.74
C VAL A 203 -39.97 -4.10 -0.09
N PRO A 204 -39.51 -5.29 0.34
CA PRO A 204 -38.16 -5.46 0.87
C PRO A 204 -37.10 -5.09 -0.17
N ARG A 205 -36.07 -4.35 0.23
CA ARG A 205 -34.90 -4.11 -0.64
C ARG A 205 -34.04 -5.38 -0.69
N PRO A 206 -33.70 -5.89 -1.88
CA PRO A 206 -32.74 -6.98 -1.99
C PRO A 206 -31.36 -6.51 -1.51
N VAL A 207 -30.71 -7.33 -0.71
CA VAL A 207 -29.35 -7.12 -0.21
C VAL A 207 -28.52 -8.40 -0.28
N THR A 208 -27.21 -8.23 -0.38
CA THR A 208 -26.27 -9.37 -0.47
C THR A 208 -26.19 -10.14 0.85
N ALA A 209 -25.85 -11.42 0.75
CA ALA A 209 -25.53 -12.22 1.94
C ALA A 209 -24.35 -11.64 2.74
N LEU A 210 -23.39 -10.98 2.08
CA LEU A 210 -22.25 -10.33 2.76
C LEU A 210 -22.72 -9.26 3.74
N LEU A 211 -23.56 -8.32 3.30
CA LEU A 211 -24.10 -7.27 4.17
C LEU A 211 -24.95 -7.85 5.30
N LEU A 212 -25.85 -8.78 4.98
CA LEU A 212 -26.71 -9.39 6.00
C LEU A 212 -25.92 -10.12 7.07
N ASN A 213 -24.86 -10.85 6.71
CA ASN A 213 -24.09 -11.65 7.66
C ASN A 213 -23.27 -10.80 8.64
N VAL A 214 -22.97 -9.55 8.31
CA VAL A 214 -22.36 -8.59 9.24
C VAL A 214 -23.33 -8.20 10.36
N ILE A 215 -24.63 -8.14 10.07
CA ILE A 215 -25.66 -7.68 11.00
C ILE A 215 -26.15 -8.86 11.86
N PRO A 216 -25.92 -8.85 13.18
CA PRO A 216 -26.26 -10.00 14.03
C PRO A 216 -27.76 -10.25 14.09
N GLU A 217 -28.12 -11.52 14.02
CA GLU A 217 -29.51 -11.97 14.09
C GLU A 217 -29.99 -12.04 15.52
N VAL A 218 -31.21 -11.54 15.75
CA VAL A 218 -31.93 -11.65 17.01
C VAL A 218 -33.25 -12.37 16.76
N PRO A 219 -33.79 -13.09 17.76
CA PRO A 219 -35.14 -13.64 17.66
C PRO A 219 -36.12 -12.57 17.21
N PRO A 220 -37.12 -12.89 16.37
CA PRO A 220 -38.15 -11.94 16.01
C PRO A 220 -38.78 -11.39 17.28
N ALA A 221 -38.65 -10.08 17.48
CA ALA A 221 -39.32 -9.42 18.58
C ALA A 221 -40.82 -9.54 18.29
N VAL A 222 -41.54 -10.31 19.11
CA VAL A 222 -43.00 -10.26 19.12
C VAL A 222 -43.36 -8.86 19.58
N SER A 223 -43.69 -7.97 18.64
CA SER A 223 -44.25 -6.66 18.97
C SER A 223 -45.62 -6.90 19.58
N GLU A 224 -45.70 -6.90 20.92
CA GLU A 224 -46.98 -7.04 21.62
C GLU A 224 -47.86 -5.79 21.45
N ASP A 225 -47.28 -4.65 21.02
CA ASP A 225 -48.00 -3.40 20.81
C ASP A 225 -48.27 -3.14 19.31
N PRO A 226 -49.54 -3.08 18.86
CA PRO A 226 -49.92 -2.67 17.51
C PRO A 226 -49.48 -1.24 17.14
N ALA A 227 -49.23 -0.38 18.13
CA ALA A 227 -48.75 0.99 17.93
C ALA A 227 -47.24 1.06 17.62
N ASP A 228 -46.48 -0.01 17.89
CA ASP A 228 -45.05 -0.13 17.56
C ASP A 228 -44.80 -0.59 16.12
N ARG A 229 -45.88 -0.77 15.33
CA ARG A 229 -45.87 -0.88 13.86
C ARG A 229 -45.47 0.46 13.25
N HIS A 230 -44.22 0.84 13.50
CA HIS A 230 -43.58 2.00 12.89
C HIS A 230 -43.58 1.83 11.37
N GLU A 231 -43.93 2.90 10.66
CA GLU A 231 -43.74 2.99 9.20
C GLU A 231 -42.31 2.54 8.87
N VAL A 232 -42.20 1.53 8.01
CA VAL A 232 -40.91 1.06 7.51
C VAL A 232 -40.19 2.24 6.88
N GLY A 233 -38.97 2.50 7.32
CA GLY A 233 -38.16 3.58 6.78
C GLY A 233 -37.79 3.34 5.32
N LEU A 234 -37.62 4.43 4.57
CA LEU A 234 -37.08 4.36 3.22
C LEU A 234 -35.67 3.76 3.29
N THR A 235 -35.45 2.68 2.54
CA THR A 235 -34.11 2.11 2.34
C THR A 235 -33.26 3.11 1.57
N PRO A 236 -32.10 3.54 2.09
CA PRO A 236 -31.20 4.41 1.34
C PRO A 236 -30.63 3.68 0.12
N ALA A 237 -30.17 4.45 -0.87
CA ALA A 237 -29.52 3.90 -2.07
C ALA A 237 -28.26 3.10 -1.71
N THR A 238 -27.44 3.64 -0.80
CA THR A 238 -26.32 2.95 -0.18
C THR A 238 -26.69 2.59 1.25
N LEU A 239 -26.52 1.33 1.65
CA LEU A 239 -26.70 0.89 3.03
C LEU A 239 -25.35 0.40 3.55
N CYS A 240 -24.91 0.95 4.68
CA CYS A 240 -23.64 0.59 5.31
C CYS A 240 -23.87 0.01 6.70
N ALA A 241 -23.15 -1.06 7.02
CA ALA A 241 -23.01 -1.62 8.37
C ALA A 241 -21.62 -1.30 8.92
N HIS A 242 -21.56 -0.63 10.07
CA HIS A 242 -20.32 -0.18 10.69
C HIS A 242 -20.01 -1.00 11.94
N TRP A 243 -18.74 -1.35 12.11
CA TRP A 243 -18.18 -1.99 13.29
C TRP A 243 -16.99 -1.19 13.79
N ARG A 244 -16.89 -1.06 15.12
CA ARG A 244 -15.73 -0.48 15.77
C ARG A 244 -15.49 -1.21 17.09
N ALA A 245 -14.25 -1.64 17.33
CA ALA A 245 -13.91 -2.57 18.40
C ALA A 245 -14.17 -2.03 19.82
N ASP A 246 -14.14 -0.70 20.00
CA ASP A 246 -14.39 -0.02 21.27
C ASP A 246 -15.81 0.55 21.38
N ASP A 247 -16.71 0.23 20.43
CA ASP A 247 -18.10 0.68 20.46
C ASP A 247 -19.02 -0.35 21.14
N PRO A 248 -19.62 -0.03 22.30
CA PRO A 248 -20.54 -0.95 22.96
C PRO A 248 -21.85 -1.16 22.19
N ALA A 249 -22.19 -0.28 21.23
CA ALA A 249 -23.38 -0.45 20.39
C ALA A 249 -23.25 -1.64 19.41
N GLY A 250 -22.03 -2.10 19.15
CA GLY A 250 -21.76 -3.13 18.15
C GLY A 250 -21.94 -2.59 16.73
N ILE A 251 -22.85 -3.20 15.96
CA ILE A 251 -23.11 -2.77 14.59
C ILE A 251 -24.01 -1.52 14.57
N THR A 252 -23.65 -0.52 13.78
CA THR A 252 -24.51 0.64 13.49
C THR A 252 -24.77 0.75 11.99
N LEU A 253 -25.85 1.42 11.59
CA LEU A 253 -26.26 1.54 10.18
C LEU A 253 -26.22 2.99 9.69
N SER A 254 -25.77 3.20 8.45
CA SER A 254 -25.84 4.51 7.78
C SER A 254 -26.24 4.40 6.31
N SER A 255 -26.58 5.53 5.71
CA SER A 255 -26.90 5.69 4.28
C SER A 255 -25.66 5.94 3.40
N GLY A 256 -24.44 5.75 3.93
CA GLY A 256 -23.22 5.92 3.17
C GLY A 256 -22.01 6.39 3.98
N VAL A 257 -20.84 6.27 3.38
CA VAL A 257 -19.57 6.81 3.90
C VAL A 257 -19.00 7.80 2.89
N ARG A 258 -18.43 8.91 3.36
CA ARG A 258 -17.76 9.89 2.52
C ARG A 258 -16.26 9.65 2.57
N LEU A 259 -15.71 9.11 1.48
CA LEU A 259 -14.26 8.96 1.34
C LEU A 259 -13.55 10.32 1.23
N PRO A 260 -12.26 10.40 1.60
CA PRO A 260 -11.44 11.58 1.36
C PRO A 260 -11.42 11.98 -0.12
N ALA A 261 -11.26 13.27 -0.40
CA ALA A 261 -11.31 13.80 -1.76
C ALA A 261 -10.21 13.20 -2.64
N GLY A 262 -10.60 12.66 -3.80
CA GLY A 262 -9.68 12.05 -4.76
C GLY A 262 -9.31 10.60 -4.46
N GLU A 263 -9.85 10.03 -3.39
CA GLU A 263 -9.64 8.62 -3.07
C GLU A 263 -10.80 7.75 -3.56
N THR A 264 -10.47 6.58 -4.09
CA THR A 264 -11.42 5.59 -4.60
C THR A 264 -11.09 4.22 -4.04
N PRO A 265 -12.08 3.35 -3.76
CA PRO A 265 -11.82 1.97 -3.39
C PRO A 265 -11.00 1.24 -4.47
N THR A 266 -10.11 0.37 -4.02
CA THR A 266 -9.39 -0.59 -4.86
C THR A 266 -10.36 -1.71 -5.26
N ALA A 267 -10.54 -1.91 -6.57
CA ALA A 267 -11.31 -3.03 -7.08
C ALA A 267 -10.62 -4.37 -6.80
N LEU A 268 -11.38 -5.35 -6.31
CA LEU A 268 -10.89 -6.69 -6.00
C LEU A 268 -10.95 -7.60 -7.21
N ALA A 269 -10.06 -8.60 -7.25
CA ALA A 269 -9.99 -9.54 -8.37
C ALA A 269 -11.26 -10.39 -8.55
N GLY A 270 -12.06 -10.53 -7.48
CA GLY A 270 -13.32 -11.28 -7.48
C GLY A 270 -14.57 -10.43 -7.65
N ALA A 271 -14.43 -9.14 -8.00
CA ALA A 271 -15.57 -8.24 -8.17
C ALA A 271 -16.56 -8.75 -9.23
N ASP A 272 -17.84 -8.72 -8.91
CA ASP A 272 -18.94 -9.17 -9.76
C ASP A 272 -20.08 -8.14 -9.88
N GLY A 273 -19.87 -6.92 -9.35
CA GLY A 273 -20.81 -5.82 -9.39
C GLY A 273 -21.94 -6.04 -8.39
N SER A 274 -23.18 -6.09 -8.85
CA SER A 274 -24.33 -6.33 -7.96
C SER A 274 -24.46 -7.80 -7.48
N GLY A 275 -23.41 -8.61 -7.64
CA GLY A 275 -23.41 -10.00 -7.22
C GLY A 275 -23.05 -10.18 -5.73
N PRO A 276 -22.88 -11.43 -5.28
CA PRO A 276 -22.60 -11.74 -3.88
C PRO A 276 -21.13 -11.49 -3.47
N ALA A 277 -20.22 -11.17 -4.39
CA ALA A 277 -18.82 -10.99 -4.05
C ALA A 277 -18.56 -9.62 -3.40
N LEU A 278 -17.38 -9.50 -2.79
CA LEU A 278 -16.87 -8.20 -2.37
C LEU A 278 -16.16 -7.57 -3.58
N ASP A 279 -16.61 -6.39 -4.00
CA ASP A 279 -16.12 -5.74 -5.21
C ASP A 279 -14.94 -4.82 -4.96
N GLY A 280 -14.91 -4.20 -3.78
CA GLY A 280 -13.93 -3.18 -3.48
C GLY A 280 -13.50 -3.17 -2.02
N ILE A 281 -12.29 -2.68 -1.80
CA ILE A 281 -11.84 -2.25 -0.49
C ILE A 281 -11.31 -0.83 -0.56
N TYR A 282 -11.61 -0.04 0.46
CA TYR A 282 -10.88 1.17 0.77
C TYR A 282 -10.10 0.97 2.08
N LEU A 283 -8.79 1.10 1.99
CA LEU A 283 -7.89 1.23 3.14
C LEU A 283 -6.80 2.23 2.72
N PRO A 284 -6.47 3.25 3.54
CA PRO A 284 -5.58 4.33 3.14
C PRO A 284 -4.25 3.81 2.56
N ALA A 285 -3.83 4.36 1.41
CA ALA A 285 -2.63 3.88 0.72
C ALA A 285 -1.40 3.88 1.65
N GLY A 286 -0.58 2.83 1.55
CA GLY A 286 0.61 2.66 2.39
C GLY A 286 0.30 2.30 3.84
N HIS A 287 -0.97 2.04 4.19
CA HIS A 287 -1.36 1.50 5.50
C HIS A 287 -1.69 0.01 5.41
N ILE A 288 -1.74 -0.62 6.56
CA ILE A 288 -2.23 -1.99 6.75
C ILE A 288 -3.15 -2.05 7.95
N ALA A 289 -4.03 -3.04 7.99
CA ALA A 289 -4.77 -3.38 9.20
C ALA A 289 -4.30 -4.73 9.73
N TYR A 290 -4.03 -4.81 11.03
CA TYR A 290 -3.75 -6.07 11.71
C TYR A 290 -4.89 -6.40 12.68
N VAL A 291 -5.65 -7.42 12.32
CA VAL A 291 -6.93 -7.74 12.96
C VAL A 291 -6.98 -9.20 13.39
N ARG A 292 -7.92 -9.53 14.27
CA ARG A 292 -8.29 -10.89 14.60
C ARG A 292 -9.79 -11.02 14.40
N ALA A 293 -10.20 -12.17 13.85
CA ALA A 293 -11.61 -12.47 13.75
C ALA A 293 -12.21 -12.52 15.15
N VAL A 294 -13.30 -11.79 15.35
CA VAL A 294 -14.17 -11.94 16.52
C VAL A 294 -15.49 -12.56 16.09
N ASP A 295 -16.14 -13.25 17.02
CA ASP A 295 -17.56 -13.53 16.89
C ASP A 295 -18.39 -12.24 17.05
N THR A 296 -19.70 -12.33 16.83
CA THR A 296 -20.63 -11.19 16.96
C THR A 296 -20.79 -10.71 18.41
N ALA A 297 -20.28 -11.45 19.39
CA ALA A 297 -20.20 -11.08 20.80
C ALA A 297 -18.84 -10.44 21.17
N GLY A 298 -17.91 -10.33 20.22
CA GLY A 298 -16.60 -9.69 20.41
C GLY A 298 -15.50 -10.61 20.93
N HIS A 299 -15.72 -11.93 21.03
CA HIS A 299 -14.68 -12.85 21.50
C HIS A 299 -13.68 -13.16 20.38
N PRO A 300 -12.37 -13.01 20.63
CA PRO A 300 -11.34 -13.32 19.65
C PRO A 300 -11.25 -14.82 19.38
N SER A 301 -11.11 -15.18 18.10
CA SER A 301 -10.90 -16.56 17.67
C SER A 301 -9.80 -16.65 16.61
N GLY A 302 -9.08 -17.78 16.60
CA GLY A 302 -8.12 -18.12 15.55
C GLY A 302 -6.85 -17.25 15.52
N SER A 303 -6.18 -17.24 14.38
CA SER A 303 -4.93 -16.51 14.06
C SER A 303 -5.19 -15.03 13.73
N GLY A 304 -4.13 -14.21 13.75
CA GLY A 304 -4.20 -12.82 13.29
C GLY A 304 -4.26 -12.74 11.76
N TYR A 305 -4.79 -11.64 11.24
CA TYR A 305 -4.88 -11.35 9.82
C TYR A 305 -4.26 -9.99 9.51
N LEU A 306 -3.33 -9.97 8.56
CA LEU A 306 -2.81 -8.76 7.95
C LEU A 306 -3.62 -8.45 6.69
N ILE A 307 -4.18 -7.24 6.60
CA ILE A 307 -4.95 -6.78 5.46
C ILE A 307 -4.22 -5.59 4.85
N THR A 308 -3.97 -5.65 3.55
CA THR A 308 -3.27 -4.60 2.80
C THR A 308 -4.26 -3.64 2.14
N ASP A 309 -3.77 -2.47 1.72
CA ASP A 309 -4.51 -1.48 0.94
C ASP A 309 -5.04 -2.00 -0.41
N ILE A 310 -4.38 -3.03 -0.98
CA ILE A 310 -4.87 -3.75 -2.16
C ILE A 310 -5.92 -4.83 -1.89
N GLY A 311 -6.35 -5.01 -0.63
CA GLY A 311 -7.46 -5.89 -0.28
C GLY A 311 -7.17 -7.38 -0.19
N VAL A 312 -5.90 -7.76 0.01
CA VAL A 312 -5.54 -9.16 0.27
C VAL A 312 -5.39 -9.37 1.77
N ARG A 313 -5.99 -10.45 2.27
CA ARG A 313 -5.90 -10.90 3.65
C ARG A 313 -4.89 -12.03 3.78
N PHE A 314 -3.86 -11.82 4.61
CA PHE A 314 -2.82 -12.80 4.90
C PHE A 314 -2.97 -13.31 6.33
N THR A 315 -2.90 -14.63 6.52
CA THR A 315 -2.92 -15.21 7.87
C THR A 315 -1.56 -15.04 8.52
N VAL A 316 -1.49 -14.45 9.71
CA VAL A 316 -0.28 -14.33 10.53
C VAL A 316 -0.32 -15.40 11.61
N ASP A 317 0.63 -16.33 11.55
CA ASP A 317 0.56 -17.61 12.26
C ASP A 317 0.57 -17.45 13.79
N ASP A 318 1.46 -16.59 14.30
CA ASP A 318 1.65 -16.38 15.73
C ASP A 318 2.14 -14.94 16.06
N ALA A 319 2.30 -14.68 17.36
CA ALA A 319 2.80 -13.40 17.87
C ALA A 319 4.30 -13.15 17.54
N GLY A 320 5.08 -14.20 17.28
CA GLY A 320 6.47 -14.09 16.82
C GLY A 320 6.55 -13.59 15.38
N ALA A 321 5.71 -14.12 14.49
CA ALA A 321 5.55 -13.66 13.12
C ALA A 321 5.05 -12.21 13.11
N ALA A 322 4.03 -11.88 13.90
CA ALA A 322 3.53 -10.51 14.02
C ALA A 322 4.63 -9.52 14.46
N ARG A 323 5.40 -9.87 15.50
CA ARG A 323 6.54 -9.05 15.96
C ARG A 323 7.59 -8.89 14.88
N SER A 324 7.94 -9.96 14.18
CA SER A 324 8.96 -9.95 13.12
C SER A 324 8.54 -9.05 11.95
N LEU A 325 7.25 -9.05 11.61
CA LEU A 325 6.66 -8.18 10.59
C LEU A 325 6.56 -6.70 11.03
N GLY A 326 6.74 -6.41 12.33
CA GLY A 326 6.56 -5.06 12.89
C GLY A 326 5.09 -4.69 13.11
N LEU A 327 4.22 -5.68 13.29
CA LEU A 327 2.79 -5.48 13.53
C LEU A 327 2.52 -5.15 15.01
N PRO A 328 1.39 -4.47 15.32
CA PRO A 328 0.99 -4.21 16.69
C PRO A 328 0.87 -5.50 17.52
N ALA A 329 1.21 -5.42 18.81
CA ALA A 329 1.13 -6.57 19.72
C ALA A 329 -0.32 -7.07 19.91
N VAL A 330 -1.29 -6.16 19.85
CA VAL A 330 -2.72 -6.45 19.96
C VAL A 330 -3.36 -6.22 18.60
N ALA A 331 -3.99 -7.26 18.07
CA ALA A 331 -4.78 -7.19 16.85
C ALA A 331 -6.19 -6.69 17.19
N ALA A 332 -6.74 -5.78 16.37
CA ALA A 332 -8.11 -5.30 16.55
C ALA A 332 -9.13 -6.41 16.28
N GLY A 333 -10.18 -6.51 17.08
CA GLY A 333 -11.26 -7.46 16.84
C GLY A 333 -12.17 -6.98 15.71
N VAL A 334 -12.36 -7.80 14.67
CA VAL A 334 -13.27 -7.51 13.54
C VAL A 334 -14.15 -8.73 13.25
N PRO A 335 -15.48 -8.56 13.08
CA PRO A 335 -16.38 -9.66 12.77
C PRO A 335 -15.93 -10.41 11.53
N TRP A 336 -15.87 -11.74 11.61
CA TRP A 336 -15.49 -12.58 10.46
C TRP A 336 -16.23 -12.25 9.15
N PRO A 337 -17.55 -11.95 9.14
CA PRO A 337 -18.27 -11.61 7.92
C PRO A 337 -17.68 -10.42 7.14
N MET A 338 -17.07 -9.44 7.82
CA MET A 338 -16.39 -8.31 7.15
C MET A 338 -15.07 -8.72 6.50
N LEU A 339 -14.44 -9.80 6.99
CA LEU A 339 -13.17 -10.29 6.49
C LEU A 339 -13.36 -11.38 5.43
N ALA A 340 -14.48 -12.10 5.46
CA ALA A 340 -14.73 -13.32 4.70
C ALA A 340 -14.66 -13.10 3.18
N GLY A 341 -15.11 -11.93 2.70
CA GLY A 341 -15.09 -11.58 1.28
C GLY A 341 -13.71 -11.18 0.73
N LEU A 342 -12.70 -10.96 1.57
CA LEU A 342 -11.37 -10.56 1.11
C LEU A 342 -10.60 -11.74 0.50
N PRO A 343 -9.97 -11.55 -0.68
CA PRO A 343 -9.02 -12.50 -1.25
C PRO A 343 -7.98 -12.98 -0.22
N ALA A 344 -7.78 -14.29 -0.15
CA ALA A 344 -6.81 -14.89 0.77
C ALA A 344 -5.43 -14.98 0.12
N GLY A 345 -4.42 -14.42 0.79
CA GLY A 345 -3.01 -14.59 0.47
C GLY A 345 -2.37 -15.79 1.19
N PRO A 346 -1.10 -16.09 0.92
CA PRO A 346 -0.35 -17.11 1.64
C PRO A 346 -0.30 -16.81 3.15
N ARG A 347 -0.09 -17.87 3.94
CA ARG A 347 0.21 -17.73 5.37
C ARG A 347 1.57 -17.04 5.55
N LEU A 348 1.69 -16.23 6.58
CA LEU A 348 2.91 -15.51 6.96
C LEU A 348 3.46 -16.16 8.22
N SER A 349 4.46 -17.03 8.03
CA SER A 349 5.19 -17.69 9.10
C SER A 349 6.69 -17.70 8.79
N ARG A 350 7.51 -17.78 9.84
CA ARG A 350 8.96 -17.89 9.69
C ARG A 350 9.34 -19.17 8.94
N ASP A 351 8.69 -20.27 9.27
CA ASP A 351 8.96 -21.57 8.66
C ASP A 351 8.70 -21.57 7.17
N GLN A 352 7.60 -20.94 6.73
CA GLN A 352 7.30 -20.82 5.30
C GLN A 352 8.28 -19.86 4.61
N ALA A 353 8.73 -18.80 5.27
CA ALA A 353 9.73 -17.90 4.72
C ALA A 353 11.11 -18.56 4.56
N LEU A 354 11.45 -19.53 5.41
CA LEU A 354 12.71 -20.30 5.34
C LEU A 354 12.67 -21.41 4.28
N GLN A 355 11.54 -21.70 3.66
CA GLN A 355 11.48 -22.70 2.60
C GLN A 355 12.09 -22.14 1.31
N GLY A 356 12.97 -22.93 0.69
CA GLY A 356 13.48 -22.64 -0.65
C GLY A 356 12.43 -22.92 -1.72
N LEU A 357 12.60 -22.31 -2.90
CA LEU A 357 11.72 -22.57 -4.04
C LEU A 357 11.75 -24.08 -4.39
N GLY A 358 10.59 -24.75 -4.31
CA GLY A 358 10.45 -26.20 -4.48
C GLY A 358 10.32 -27.03 -3.20
N GLY A 359 10.18 -26.40 -2.03
CA GLY A 359 9.97 -27.11 -0.75
C GLY A 359 11.24 -27.73 -0.15
N ALA A 360 12.40 -27.43 -0.71
CA ALA A 360 13.67 -27.81 -0.12
C ALA A 360 13.85 -27.10 1.23
N PRO A 361 14.20 -27.82 2.31
CA PRO A 361 14.40 -27.21 3.62
C PRO A 361 15.53 -26.18 3.55
N GLY A 362 15.28 -24.99 4.13
CA GLY A 362 16.28 -23.95 4.31
C GLY A 362 17.37 -24.35 5.30
N PRO A 363 18.41 -23.51 5.47
CA PRO A 363 19.47 -23.76 6.44
C PRO A 363 18.92 -23.85 7.87
N ALA A 364 19.43 -24.79 8.66
CA ALA A 364 19.15 -24.86 10.09
C ALA A 364 19.73 -23.62 10.79
N LEU A 365 18.91 -22.92 11.56
CA LEU A 365 19.34 -21.77 12.35
C LEU A 365 20.02 -22.23 13.65
N PRO A 366 21.07 -21.56 14.12
CA PRO A 366 21.60 -21.79 15.47
C PRO A 366 20.54 -21.44 16.52
N GLY A 367 20.46 -22.25 17.57
CA GLY A 367 19.54 -22.04 18.70
C GLY A 367 19.87 -20.78 19.51
N PRO A 368 18.93 -20.34 20.37
CA PRO A 368 19.06 -19.12 21.17
C PRO A 368 20.25 -19.13 22.13
#